data_AF-A0A377Z679-F1
#
_entry.id   AF-A0A377Z679-F1
#
_cell.length_a   1.000
_cell.length_b   1.000
_cell.length_c   1.000
_cell.angle_alpha   90.00
_cell.angle_beta   90.00
_cell.angle_gamma   90.00
#
_symmetry.space_group_name_H-M   'P 1'
#
loop_
_entity.id
_entity.type
_entity.pdbx_description
1 polymer ?
#
loop_
_entity_poly.entity_id
_entity_poly.type
_entity_poly.pdbx_seq_one_letter_code
_entity_poly.pdbx_strand_id
1 'polypeptide(L)'
;MSVTIDKIGNVFMRREGRNPGLPPIVSGSHIDTQPTGGKFDGNYGVLAALEVVRTLNDLQIDTDAPIEVVFWTNEEGSRFVPVMMGSGVFAGVFRWRRPGPSRIKRASASVRR
;
A
#
# COMPACT_ATOMS: atom_id res chain seq x y z
N MET A 1 14.57 7.86 7.57
CA MET A 1 13.61 6.95 6.90
C MET A 1 13.69 7.17 5.40
N SER A 2 13.46 6.12 4.62
CA SER A 2 13.37 6.18 3.17
C SER A 2 11.96 5.75 2.72
N VAL A 3 11.52 6.24 1.56
CA VAL A 3 10.26 5.84 0.94
C VAL A 3 10.55 5.38 -0.47
N THR A 4 10.04 4.21 -0.83
CA THR A 4 10.13 3.64 -2.18
C THR A 4 8.75 3.27 -2.68
N ILE A 5 8.63 3.22 -4.01
CA ILE A 5 7.40 2.82 -4.69
C ILE A 5 7.77 1.75 -5.70
N ASP A 6 7.09 0.61 -5.67
CA ASP A 6 7.34 -0.46 -6.63
C ASP A 6 6.66 -0.21 -7.99
N LYS A 7 6.79 -1.17 -8.91
CA LYS A 7 6.27 -1.01 -10.28
C LYS A 7 4.74 -1.01 -10.38
N ILE A 8 4.02 -1.62 -9.43
CA ILE A 8 2.55 -1.62 -9.37
C ILE A 8 2.02 -0.46 -8.50
N GLY A 9 2.92 0.30 -7.87
CA GLY A 9 2.59 1.48 -7.08
C GLY A 9 2.48 1.22 -5.58
N ASN A 10 2.81 0.02 -5.10
CA ASN A 10 2.86 -0.21 -3.65
C ASN A 10 3.91 0.72 -3.06
N VAL A 11 3.59 1.35 -1.94
CA VAL A 11 4.50 2.25 -1.24
C VAL A 11 5.09 1.53 -0.05
N PHE A 12 6.40 1.70 0.17
CA PHE A 12 7.11 1.16 1.33
C PHE A 12 7.85 2.31 2.01
N MET A 13 7.58 2.52 3.30
CA MET A 13 8.34 3.43 4.15
C MET A 13 9.20 2.62 5.10
N ARG A 14 10.51 2.78 5.01
CA ARG A 14 11.47 1.99 5.78
C ARG A 14 12.11 2.80 6.90
N ARG A 15 12.05 2.23 8.11
CA ARG A 15 12.84 2.61 9.28
C ARG A 15 13.95 1.57 9.44
N GLU A 16 15.20 2.01 9.39
CA GLU A 16 16.33 1.09 9.59
C GLU A 16 16.33 0.52 11.02
N GLY A 17 16.75 -0.74 11.12
CA GLY A 17 17.13 -1.37 12.38
C GLY A 17 18.64 -1.37 12.55
N ARG A 18 19.12 -1.99 13.62
CA ARG A 18 20.56 -2.15 13.90
C ARG A 18 21.28 -2.97 12.83
N ASN A 19 20.59 -3.92 12.21
CA ASN A 19 21.12 -4.70 11.10
C ASN A 19 20.25 -4.51 9.83
N PRO A 20 20.65 -3.59 8.92
CA PRO A 20 19.93 -3.35 7.67
C PRO A 20 19.85 -4.57 6.73
N GLY A 21 20.72 -5.57 6.92
CA GLY A 21 20.75 -6.80 6.12
C GLY A 21 19.70 -7.85 6.51
N LEU A 22 18.98 -7.67 7.62
CA LEU A 22 17.87 -8.55 7.99
C LEU A 22 16.63 -8.25 7.15
N PRO A 23 15.79 -9.27 6.86
CA PRO A 23 14.48 -9.05 6.29
C PRO A 23 13.66 -8.08 7.17
N PRO A 24 12.95 -7.11 6.58
CA PRO A 24 12.14 -6.18 7.34
C PRO A 24 10.93 -6.88 7.97
N ILE A 25 10.52 -6.41 9.14
CA ILE A 25 9.18 -6.68 9.67
C ILE A 25 8.22 -5.68 9.02
N VAL A 26 7.34 -6.19 8.17
CA VAL A 26 6.41 -5.38 7.39
C VAL A 26 5.06 -5.30 8.09
N SER A 27 4.54 -4.09 8.28
CA SER A 27 3.20 -3.83 8.80
C SER A 27 2.51 -2.78 7.93
N GLY A 28 1.22 -2.93 7.67
CA GLY A 28 0.50 -1.99 6.82
C GLY A 28 -0.81 -2.56 6.33
N SER A 29 -1.42 -1.86 5.39
CA SER A 29 -2.71 -2.21 4.80
C SER A 29 -2.87 -1.49 3.46
N HIS A 30 -4.01 -0.87 3.16
CA HIS A 30 -4.26 -0.09 1.96
C HIS A 30 -4.81 1.31 2.28
N ILE A 31 -4.85 2.19 1.29
CA ILE A 31 -5.43 3.54 1.43
C ILE A 31 -6.50 3.84 0.36
N ASP A 32 -6.67 2.96 -0.63
CA ASP A 32 -7.84 3.00 -1.50
C ASP A 32 -9.09 2.51 -0.76
N THR A 33 -10.26 2.83 -1.29
CA THR A 33 -11.53 2.59 -0.63
C THR A 33 -12.62 2.25 -1.65
N GLN A 34 -13.72 1.65 -1.19
CA GLN A 34 -14.97 1.56 -1.96
C GLN A 34 -15.60 2.95 -2.20
N PRO A 35 -16.46 3.14 -3.23
CA PRO A 35 -17.14 4.42 -3.48
C PRO A 35 -17.94 4.96 -2.29
N THR A 36 -18.42 4.07 -1.41
CA THR A 36 -19.12 4.39 -0.17
C THR A 36 -18.37 3.87 1.06
N GLY A 37 -17.04 3.82 1.00
CA GLY A 37 -16.21 3.27 2.05
C GLY A 37 -16.21 4.09 3.35
N GLY A 38 -15.92 3.41 4.45
CA GLY A 38 -15.86 4.01 5.78
C GLY A 38 -14.55 4.75 6.05
N LYS A 39 -14.43 5.33 7.24
CA LYS A 39 -13.25 6.13 7.65
C LYS A 39 -12.03 5.30 8.07
N PHE A 40 -12.21 4.01 8.34
CA PHE A 40 -11.23 3.17 9.03
C PHE A 40 -10.70 2.02 8.19
N ASP A 41 -11.46 1.60 7.16
CA ASP A 41 -11.05 0.44 6.37
C ASP A 41 -9.79 0.78 5.56
N GLY A 42 -8.82 -0.13 5.61
CA GLY A 42 -7.46 0.07 5.09
C GLY A 42 -6.62 1.07 5.87
N ASN A 43 -6.99 2.35 5.82
CA ASN A 43 -6.14 3.46 6.28
C ASN A 43 -5.79 3.38 7.77
N TYR A 44 -6.64 2.79 8.60
CA TYR A 44 -6.35 2.57 10.02
C TYR A 44 -5.12 1.71 10.20
N GLY A 45 -4.99 0.60 9.47
CA GLY A 45 -3.84 -0.30 9.57
C GLY A 45 -2.53 0.38 9.14
N VAL A 46 -2.60 1.19 8.08
CA VAL A 46 -1.48 2.00 7.61
C VAL A 46 -1.06 3.04 8.65
N LEU A 47 -2.01 3.78 9.21
CA LEU A 47 -1.73 4.81 10.21
C LEU A 47 -1.28 4.21 11.55
N ALA A 48 -1.79 3.04 11.93
CA ALA A 48 -1.34 2.30 13.10
C ALA A 48 0.12 1.85 12.95
N ALA A 49 0.52 1.33 11.79
CA ALA A 49 1.91 0.97 11.51
C ALA A 49 2.85 2.19 11.53
N LEU A 50 2.39 3.33 10.98
CA LEU A 50 3.13 4.60 11.09
C LEU A 50 3.26 5.07 12.53
N GLU A 51 2.21 4.89 13.34
CA GLU A 51 2.22 5.28 14.75
C GLU A 51 3.17 4.41 15.59
N VAL A 52 3.28 3.12 15.29
CA VAL A 52 4.33 2.26 15.87
C VAL A 52 5.71 2.84 15.57
N VAL A 53 5.97 3.22 14.31
CA VAL A 53 7.25 3.82 13.92
C VAL A 53 7.52 5.14 14.65
N ARG A 54 6.50 6.01 14.81
CA ARG A 54 6.62 7.26 15.57
C ARG A 54 6.93 7.00 17.03
N THR A 55 6.16 6.12 17.67
CA THR A 55 6.36 5.74 19.07
C THR A 55 7.76 5.19 19.32
N LEU A 56 8.27 4.33 18.43
CA LEU A 56 9.64 3.81 18.54
C LEU A 56 10.71 4.91 18.44
N ASN A 57 10.48 5.94 17.62
CA ASN A 57 11.42 7.06 17.54
C ASN A 57 11.35 7.96 18.76
N ASP A 58 10.14 8.28 19.23
CA ASP A 58 9.92 9.15 20.39
C ASP A 58 10.51 8.52 21.65
N LEU A 59 10.42 7.19 21.78
CA LEU A 59 11.02 6.41 22.86
C LEU A 59 12.48 6.03 22.62
N GLN A 60 13.07 6.42 21.48
CA GLN A 60 14.45 6.11 21.09
C GLN A 60 14.76 4.59 21.14
N ILE A 61 13.81 3.76 20.73
CA ILE A 61 13.94 2.30 20.71
C ILE A 61 14.46 1.85 19.35
N ASP A 62 15.66 1.27 19.33
CA ASP A 62 16.19 0.59 18.15
C ASP A 62 15.67 -0.84 18.03
N THR A 63 15.29 -1.23 16.82
CA THR A 63 14.90 -2.60 16.48
C THR A 63 16.08 -3.31 15.84
N ASP A 64 16.20 -4.62 16.00
CA ASP A 64 17.30 -5.37 15.38
C ASP A 64 17.12 -5.44 13.85
N ALA A 65 15.92 -5.86 13.42
CA ALA A 65 15.50 -5.83 12.04
C ALA A 65 14.89 -4.46 11.66
N PRO A 66 14.94 -4.09 10.37
CA PRO A 66 14.20 -2.93 9.86
C PRO A 66 12.69 -3.11 10.02
N ILE A 67 11.97 -1.99 10.12
CA ILE A 67 10.51 -1.98 10.04
C ILE A 67 10.10 -1.28 8.76
N GLU A 68 9.13 -1.87 8.05
CA GLU A 68 8.54 -1.26 6.86
C GLU A 68 7.04 -1.06 7.03
N VAL A 69 6.59 0.18 6.79
CA VAL A 69 5.18 0.51 6.65
C VAL A 69 4.79 0.37 5.19
N VAL A 70 3.80 -0.46 4.89
CA VAL A 70 3.36 -0.74 3.51
C VAL A 70 1.94 -0.23 3.22
N PHE A 71 1.76 0.24 1.98
CA PHE A 71 0.50 0.69 1.41
C PHE A 71 0.27 -0.13 0.14
N TRP A 72 -0.61 -1.12 0.21
CA TRP A 72 -0.92 -1.98 -0.94
C TRP A 72 -1.86 -1.26 -1.91
N THR A 73 -1.49 -1.26 -3.19
CA THR A 73 -2.29 -0.62 -4.24
C THR A 73 -3.53 -1.44 -4.57
N ASN A 74 -4.69 -0.77 -4.61
CA ASN A 74 -5.94 -1.33 -5.16
C ASN A 74 -6.29 -2.65 -4.46
N GLU A 75 -6.40 -2.59 -3.14
CA GLU A 75 -6.84 -3.71 -2.32
C GLU A 75 -8.33 -3.98 -2.57
N GLU A 76 -9.14 -2.91 -2.60
CA GLU A 76 -10.59 -2.99 -2.65
C GLU A 76 -11.12 -3.48 -4.00
N GLY A 77 -10.28 -3.38 -5.04
CA GLY A 77 -10.68 -3.69 -6.42
C GLY A 77 -11.80 -2.81 -6.96
N SER A 78 -12.10 -1.69 -6.30
CA SER A 78 -13.29 -0.87 -6.56
C SER A 78 -13.26 -0.18 -7.92
N ARG A 79 -12.06 0.26 -8.35
CA ARG A 79 -11.84 0.90 -9.65
C ARG A 79 -11.27 -0.05 -10.70
N PHE A 80 -10.38 -0.94 -10.29
CA PHE A 80 -9.71 -1.90 -11.17
C PHE A 80 -9.78 -3.29 -10.55
N VAL A 81 -10.20 -4.29 -11.33
CA VAL A 81 -10.16 -5.69 -10.92
C VAL A 81 -8.80 -6.31 -11.26
N PRO A 82 -8.27 -7.26 -10.48
CA PRO A 82 -8.86 -7.89 -9.28
C PRO A 82 -8.66 -7.10 -7.98
N VAL A 83 -9.32 -7.54 -6.90
CA VAL A 83 -9.00 -7.15 -5.52
C VAL A 83 -7.57 -7.55 -5.16
N MET A 84 -7.01 -6.92 -4.12
CA MET A 84 -5.69 -7.24 -3.55
C MET A 84 -4.59 -7.17 -4.62
N MET A 85 -4.70 -6.24 -5.57
CA MET A 85 -3.86 -6.21 -6.77
C MET A 85 -2.38 -6.01 -6.43
N GLY A 86 -2.08 -4.99 -5.62
CA GLY A 86 -0.73 -4.62 -5.24
C GLY A 86 -0.02 -5.73 -4.46
N SER A 87 -0.68 -6.26 -3.43
CA SER A 87 -0.15 -7.37 -2.62
C SER A 87 -0.07 -8.68 -3.42
N GLY A 88 -1.04 -8.96 -4.29
CA GLY A 88 -1.02 -10.12 -5.19
C GLY A 88 0.12 -10.07 -6.21
N VAL A 89 0.45 -8.88 -6.75
CA VAL A 89 1.65 -8.70 -7.59
C VAL A 89 2.93 -8.93 -6.77
N PHE A 90 3.01 -8.34 -5.57
CA PHE A 90 4.16 -8.49 -4.69
C PHE A 90 4.41 -9.96 -4.30
N ALA A 91 3.36 -10.70 -3.99
CA ALA A 91 3.40 -12.12 -3.65
C ALA A 91 3.57 -13.05 -4.88
N GLY A 92 3.63 -12.51 -6.10
CA GLY A 92 3.76 -13.29 -7.33
C GLY A 92 2.49 -14.03 -7.76
N VAL A 93 1.35 -13.76 -7.12
CA VAL A 93 0.02 -14.30 -7.49
C VAL A 93 -0.46 -13.69 -8.80
N PHE A 94 -0.21 -12.39 -9.01
CA PHE A 94 -0.52 -11.69 -10.25
C PHE A 94 0.74 -11.28 -10.99
N ARG A 95 0.74 -11.46 -12.31
CA ARG A 95 1.84 -10.99 -13.16
C ARG A 95 1.69 -9.49 -13.42
N TRP A 96 2.64 -8.69 -12.94
CA TRP A 96 2.74 -7.30 -13.36
C TRP A 96 2.95 -7.20 -14.87
N ARG A 97 2.14 -6.37 -15.53
CA ARG A 97 2.32 -6.01 -16.93
C ARG A 97 2.09 -4.51 -17.07
N ARG A 98 3.07 -3.82 -17.66
CA ARG A 98 2.99 -2.39 -17.95
C ARG A 98 1.73 -2.14 -18.79
N PRO A 99 0.83 -1.21 -18.41
CA PRO A 99 -0.32 -0.89 -19.23
C PRO A 99 0.16 -0.45 -20.61
N GLY A 100 -0.39 -1.05 -21.68
CA GLY A 100 -0.26 -0.49 -23.02
C GLY A 100 -1.03 0.83 -23.12
N PRO A 101 -0.89 1.59 -24.21
CA PRO A 101 -1.68 2.81 -24.42
C PRO A 101 -3.18 2.48 -24.34
N SER A 102 -3.84 2.90 -23.26
CA SER A 102 -5.25 2.60 -23.04
C SER A 102 -6.14 3.52 -23.88
N ARG A 103 -6.95 2.95 -24.78
CA ARG A 103 -8.13 3.64 -25.31
C ARG A 103 -9.13 3.83 -24.16
N ILE A 104 -9.17 5.02 -23.58
CA ILE A 104 -10.20 5.42 -22.62
C ILE A 104 -11.55 5.32 -23.34
N LYS A 105 -12.36 4.30 -23.04
CA LYS A 105 -13.77 4.31 -23.40
C LYS A 105 -14.45 5.34 -22.49
N ARG A 106 -14.81 6.50 -23.06
CA ARG A 106 -15.68 7.48 -22.38
C ARG A 106 -16.99 6.77 -22.04
N ALA A 107 -17.29 6.60 -20.77
CA ALA A 107 -18.63 6.25 -20.35
C ALA A 107 -19.54 7.43 -20.69
N SER A 108 -20.46 7.26 -21.64
CA SER A 108 -21.54 8.21 -21.90
C SER A 108 -22.54 8.11 -20.74
N ALA A 109 -22.42 9.00 -19.76
CA ALA A 109 -23.48 9.23 -18.79
C ALA A 109 -24.65 9.93 -19.51
N SER A 110 -25.67 9.16 -19.90
CA SER A 110 -26.98 9.71 -20.25
C SER A 110 -27.66 10.16 -18.96
N VAL A 111 -27.54 11.45 -18.64
CA VAL A 111 -28.41 12.09 -17.65
C VAL A 111 -29.80 12.19 -18.27
N ARG A 112 -30.74 11.34 -17.83
CA ARG A 112 -32.16 11.57 -18.08
C ARG A 112 -32.63 12.64 -17.11
N ARG A 113 -33.15 13.74 -17.66
CA ARG A 113 -33.98 14.71 -16.94
C ARG A 113 -35.33 14.09 -16.61
#